data_AF-A0A924T9P7-F1
#
_entry.id   AF-A0A924T9P7-F1
#
_cell.length_a   1.000
_cell.length_b   1.000
_cell.length_c   1.000
_cell.angle_alpha   90.00
_cell.angle_beta   90.00
_cell.angle_gamma   90.00
#
_symmetry.space_group_name_H-M   'P 1'
#
loop_
_entity.id
_entity.type
_entity.pdbx_description
1 polymer ?
#
loop_
_entity_poly.entity_id
_entity_poly.type
_entity_poly.pdbx_seq_one_letter_code
_entity_poly.pdbx_strand_id
1 'polypeptide(L)' 'LIDILPYLDVDGNGKVDALTDGLMIMRKLLGQTGSAITTNAMGTGATRNALDIEAYIQTLKPP' A
#
# COMPACT_ATOMS: atom_id res chain seq x y z
N LEU A 1 15.83 -9.80 -7.99
CA LEU A 1 14.46 -9.34 -8.29
C LEU A 1 13.39 -9.98 -7.37
N ILE A 2 13.74 -10.94 -6.51
CA ILE A 2 12.80 -11.64 -5.61
C ILE A 2 12.64 -10.93 -4.24
N ASP A 3 13.57 -10.05 -3.87
CA ASP A 3 13.60 -9.47 -2.51
C ASP A 3 12.64 -8.29 -2.26
N ILE A 4 11.90 -7.82 -3.28
CA ILE A 4 11.02 -6.64 -3.16
C ILE A 4 9.56 -6.98 -2.84
N LEU A 5 9.10 -8.20 -3.15
CA LEU A 5 7.68 -8.54 -3.09
C LEU A 5 7.09 -8.37 -1.68
N PRO A 6 7.73 -8.82 -0.58
CA PRO A 6 7.17 -8.64 0.76
C PRO A 6 6.97 -7.18 1.15
N TYR A 7 7.78 -6.26 0.60
CA TYR A 7 7.66 -4.84 0.89
C TYR A 7 6.44 -4.20 0.22
N LEU A 8 5.90 -4.82 -0.84
CA LEU A 8 4.74 -4.31 -1.57
C LEU A 8 3.40 -4.65 -0.90
N ASP A 9 3.37 -5.42 0.19
CA ASP A 9 2.17 -5.60 1.03
C ASP A 9 1.98 -4.34 1.91
N VAL A 10 1.32 -3.33 1.34
CA VAL A 10 1.19 -2.02 1.98
C VAL A 10 0.08 -2.00 3.00
N ASP A 11 -0.99 -2.77 2.81
CA ASP A 11 -2.08 -2.87 3.79
C ASP A 11 -1.78 -3.87 4.93
N GLY A 12 -0.74 -4.69 4.78
CA GLY A 12 -0.19 -5.56 5.80
C GLY A 12 -1.04 -6.81 6.03
N ASN A 13 -1.77 -7.27 5.03
CA ASN A 13 -2.65 -8.44 5.12
C ASN A 13 -1.90 -9.78 4.88
N GLY A 14 -0.60 -9.74 4.55
CA GLY A 14 0.23 -10.90 4.25
C GLY A 14 0.17 -11.36 2.79
N LYS A 15 -0.53 -10.64 1.92
CA LYS A 15 -0.70 -10.93 0.50
C LYS A 15 -0.44 -9.66 -0.31
N VAL A 16 0.51 -9.76 -1.23
CA VAL A 16 0.75 -8.74 -2.25
C VAL A 16 -0.29 -8.88 -3.36
N ASP A 17 -1.13 -7.86 -3.57
CA ASP A 17 -2.19 -7.86 -4.58
C ASP A 17 -2.26 -6.50 -5.32
N ALA A 18 -2.29 -6.55 -6.65
CA ALA A 18 -2.25 -5.34 -7.46
C ALA A 18 -3.51 -4.45 -7.30
N LEU A 19 -4.67 -5.04 -7.02
CA LEU A 19 -5.93 -4.30 -6.89
C LEU A 19 -6.07 -3.61 -5.53
N THR A 20 -5.36 -4.09 -4.52
CA THR A 20 -5.31 -3.47 -3.19
C THR A 20 -4.03 -2.64 -3.06
N ASP A 21 -2.88 -3.29 -3.02
CA ASP A 21 -1.59 -2.66 -2.75
C ASP A 21 -1.12 -1.78 -3.90
N GLY A 22 -1.15 -2.34 -5.11
CA GLY A 22 -0.72 -1.63 -6.32
C GLY A 22 -1.52 -0.35 -6.54
N LEU A 23 -2.84 -0.41 -6.31
CA LEU A 23 -3.71 0.75 -6.41
C LEU A 23 -3.41 1.81 -5.36
N MET A 24 -3.14 1.44 -4.10
CA MET A 24 -2.75 2.38 -3.05
C MET A 24 -1.42 3.08 -3.37
N ILE A 25 -0.43 2.32 -3.85
CA ILE A 25 0.86 2.87 -4.30
C ILE A 25 0.65 3.85 -5.45
N MET A 26 -0.12 3.47 -6.48
CA MET A 26 -0.43 4.37 -7.61
C MET A 26 -1.13 5.65 -7.16
N ARG A 27 -2.12 5.56 -6.27
CA ARG A 27 -2.81 6.73 -5.73
C ARG A 27 -1.87 7.66 -4.99
N LYS A 28 -0.93 7.11 -4.22
CA LYS A 28 0.09 7.92 -3.54
C LYS A 28 1.03 8.60 -4.53
N LEU A 29 1.47 7.89 -5.59
CA LEU A 29 2.30 8.46 -6.66
C LEU A 29 1.60 9.59 -7.42
N LEU A 30 0.27 9.52 -7.54
CA LEU A 30 -0.57 10.56 -8.13
C LEU A 30 -0.94 11.68 -7.14
N GLY A 31 -0.38 11.69 -5.93
CA GLY A 31 -0.53 12.77 -4.96
C GLY A 31 -1.76 12.68 -4.05
N GLN A 32 -2.48 11.55 -4.02
CA GLN A 32 -3.55 11.34 -3.05
C GLN A 32 -3.01 11.12 -1.64
N THR A 33 -3.80 11.50 -0.63
CA THR A 33 -3.45 11.45 0.79
C THR A 33 -4.64 10.99 1.64
N GLY A 34 -4.38 10.49 2.84
CA GLY A 34 -5.42 10.07 3.79
C GLY A 34 -6.35 8.99 3.22
N SER A 35 -7.65 9.09 3.51
CA SER A 35 -8.64 8.07 3.11
C SER A 35 -8.79 7.89 1.59
N ALA A 36 -8.39 8.87 0.78
CA ALA A 36 -8.42 8.75 -0.68
C ALA A 36 -7.52 7.59 -1.17
N ILE A 37 -6.40 7.35 -0.49
CA ILE A 37 -5.47 6.25 -0.81
C ILE A 37 -6.18 4.90 -0.66
N THR A 38 -6.97 4.71 0.39
CA THR A 38 -7.54 3.40 0.78
C THR A 38 -8.97 3.16 0.32
N THR A 39 -9.65 4.18 -0.21
CA THR A 39 -11.07 4.10 -0.61
C THR A 39 -11.31 2.94 -1.58
N ASN A 40 -12.10 1.95 -1.15
CA ASN A 40 -12.40 0.73 -1.90
C ASN A 40 -11.16 -0.08 -2.34
N ALA A 41 -10.04 0.05 -1.63
CA ALA A 41 -8.79 -0.64 -1.95
C ALA A 41 -8.25 -1.51 -0.80
N MET A 42 -8.90 -1.52 0.36
CA MET A 42 -8.45 -2.33 1.51
C MET A 42 -8.68 -3.82 1.25
N GLY A 43 -7.61 -4.63 1.37
CA GLY A 43 -7.70 -6.08 1.31
C GLY A 43 -8.36 -6.68 2.54
N THR A 44 -8.88 -7.90 2.38
CA THR A 44 -9.42 -8.68 3.50
C THR A 44 -8.31 -8.96 4.50
N GLY A 45 -8.51 -8.57 5.76
CA GLY A 45 -7.51 -8.78 6.82
C GLY A 45 -6.40 -7.73 6.86
N ALA A 46 -6.55 -6.61 6.14
CA ALA A 46 -5.66 -5.47 6.25
C ALA A 46 -5.44 -5.06 7.72
N THR A 47 -4.18 -4.86 8.08
CA THR A 47 -3.76 -4.58 9.46
C THR A 47 -3.35 -3.13 9.67
N ARG A 48 -3.13 -2.38 8.58
CA ARG A 48 -2.80 -0.95 8.61
C ARG A 48 -4.02 -0.09 8.27
N ASN A 49 -4.16 1.05 8.94
CA ASN A 49 -5.16 2.06 8.57
C ASN A 49 -4.61 3.01 7.49
N ALA A 50 -5.43 3.95 7.01
CA ALA A 50 -5.03 4.87 5.94
C ALA A 50 -3.79 5.73 6.27
N LEU A 51 -3.63 6.16 7.53
CA LEU A 51 -2.45 6.93 7.96
C LEU A 51 -1.20 6.05 7.97
N ASP A 52 -1.31 4.83 8.51
CA ASP A 52 -0.21 3.88 8.58
C ASP A 52 0.23 3.41 7.18
N ILE A 53 -0.72 3.20 6.27
CA ILE A 53 -0.48 2.87 4.86
C ILE A 53 0.28 4.00 4.17
N GLU A 54 -0.18 5.24 4.34
CA GLU A 54 0.48 6.40 3.73
C GLU A 54 1.91 6.56 4.25
N ALA A 55 2.12 6.40 5.56
CA ALA A 55 3.45 6.43 6.15
C ALA A 55 4.32 5.28 5.64
N TYR A 56 3.76 4.07 5.54
CA TYR A 56 4.48 2.90 5.04
C TYR A 56 4.93 3.08 3.59
N ILE A 57 4.06 3.55 2.69
CA ILE A 57 4.42 3.80 1.28
C ILE A 57 5.57 4.81 1.17
N GLN A 58 5.65 5.81 2.05
CA GLN A 58 6.78 6.77 2.07
C GLN A 58 8.12 6.12 2.45
N THR A 59 8.10 4.96 3.11
CA THR A 59 9.32 4.19 3.43
C THR A 59 9.83 3.35 2.25
N LEU A 60 8.99 3.12 1.24
CA LEU A 60 9.35 2.40 0.02
C LEU A 60 10.29 3.27 -0.83
N LYS A 61 11.57 3.25 -0.50
CA LYS A 61 12.62 3.84 -1.34
C LYS A 61 12.88 2.88 -2.51
N PRO A 62 12.96 3.37 -3.75
CA PRO A 62 13.55 2.60 -4.83
C PRO A 62 14.93 2.09 -4.39
N PRO A 63 15.31 0.85 -4.72
CA PRO A 63 16.66 0.35 -4.46
C PRO A 63 17.75 1.21 -5.11
#